data_AF-A0AAU4C710-F1
#
_entry.id   AF-A0AAU4C710-F1
#
_cell.length_a   1.000
_cell.length_b   1.000
_cell.length_c   1.000
_cell.angle_alpha   90.00
_cell.angle_beta   90.00
_cell.angle_gamma   90.00
#
_symmetry.space_group_name_H-M   'P 1'
#
loop_
_entity.id
_entity.type
_entity.pdbx_description
1 polymer ?
#
loop_
_entity_poly.entity_id
_entity_poly.type
_entity_poly.pdbx_seq_one_letter_code
_entity_poly.pdbx_strand_id
1 'polypeptide(L)' 'MPLFTIHGRDTRELATRRRVVVSEGPSDKVRVRSEGLRVVDGGAAISAVYEDELRRTDDRWRIARHAIHVK' A
#
# COMPACT_ATOMS: atom_id res chain seq x y z
N MET A 1 13.58 -7.50 -11.24
CA MET A 1 12.62 -7.20 -10.15
C MET A 1 11.42 -6.49 -10.77
N PRO A 2 10.19 -7.02 -10.68
CA PRO A 2 9.02 -6.29 -11.19
C PRO A 2 8.73 -5.09 -10.29
N LEU A 3 8.54 -3.93 -10.91
CA LEU A 3 8.11 -2.68 -10.27
C LEU A 3 6.59 -2.66 -10.24
N PHE A 4 5.99 -2.74 -9.05
CA PHE A 4 4.55 -2.56 -8.87
C PHE A 4 4.28 -1.15 -8.37
N THR A 5 3.54 -0.35 -9.13
CA THR A 5 3.11 0.98 -8.72
C THR A 5 1.71 0.90 -8.14
N ILE A 6 1.59 1.10 -6.82
CA ILE A 6 0.30 1.23 -6.14
C ILE A 6 -0.06 2.72 -6.14
N HIS A 7 -1.04 3.11 -6.95
CA HIS A 7 -1.54 4.48 -6.94
C HIS A 7 -2.45 4.70 -5.71
N GLY A 8 -1.89 5.25 -4.64
CA GLY A 8 -2.64 5.78 -3.50
C GLY A 8 -3.52 6.96 -3.92
N ARG A 9 -4.70 7.11 -3.31
CA ARG A 9 -5.69 8.16 -3.67
C ARG A 9 -5.36 9.57 -3.16
N ASP A 10 -4.27 9.75 -2.41
CA ASP A 10 -4.01 11.00 -1.69
C ASP A 10 -2.70 11.65 -2.15
N THR A 11 -2.78 12.85 -2.70
CA THR A 11 -1.65 13.64 -3.22
C THR A 11 -0.71 14.16 -2.14
N ARG A 12 -0.95 13.88 -0.85
CA ARG A 12 -0.01 14.15 0.26
C ARG A 12 0.92 12.97 0.56
N GLU A 13 0.75 11.85 -0.14
CA GLU A 13 1.62 10.67 -0.02
C GLU A 13 2.81 10.79 -0.99
N LEU A 14 3.89 11.49 -0.59
CA LEU A 14 5.22 11.27 -1.18
C LEU A 14 5.77 9.90 -0.71
N ALA A 15 5.03 8.82 -0.91
CA ALA A 15 5.47 7.49 -0.48
C ALA A 15 5.99 6.71 -1.68
N THR A 16 7.29 6.80 -1.89
CA THR A 16 8.00 5.66 -2.48
C THR A 16 7.84 4.48 -1.52
N ARG A 17 6.91 3.57 -1.83
CA ARG A 17 6.75 2.30 -1.10
C ARG A 17 7.80 1.30 -1.60
N ARG A 18 8.51 0.67 -0.67
CA ARG A 18 9.56 -0.32 -0.91
C ARG A 18 9.25 -1.63 -0.20
N ARG A 19 10.03 -2.67 -0.51
CA ARG A 19 9.86 -4.01 0.08
C ARG A 19 8.42 -4.52 -0.06
N VAL A 20 7.89 -4.41 -1.28
CA VAL A 20 6.55 -4.88 -1.60
C VAL A 20 6.55 -6.41 -1.56
N VAL A 21 5.78 -6.97 -0.64
CA VAL A 21 5.53 -8.40 -0.52
C VAL A 21 4.07 -8.63 -0.86
N VAL A 22 3.83 -9.51 -1.82
CA VAL A 22 2.50 -9.90 -2.29
C VAL A 22 2.24 -11.33 -1.87
N SER A 23 1.10 -11.58 -1.24
CA SER A 23 0.65 -12.92 -0.86
C SER A 23 -0.79 -13.15 -1.31
N GLU A 24 -1.08 -14.37 -1.73
CA GLU A 24 -2.43 -14.78 -2.12
C GLU A 24 -3.34 -14.80 -0.88
N GLY A 25 -4.53 -14.22 -1.02
CA GLY A 25 -5.61 -14.33 -0.05
C GLY A 25 -6.63 -15.38 -0.48
N PRO A 26 -7.65 -15.66 0.35
CA PRO A 26 -8.76 -16.49 -0.08
C PRO A 26 -9.55 -15.81 -1.21
N SER A 27 -9.91 -16.59 -2.25
CA SER A 27 -10.62 -16.11 -3.46
C SER A 27 -9.81 -15.10 -4.29
N ASP A 28 -10.46 -14.19 -5.02
CA ASP A 28 -9.85 -13.15 -5.87
C ASP A 28 -9.20 -11.98 -5.08
N LYS A 29 -8.66 -12.29 -3.90
CA LYS A 29 -8.04 -11.32 -3.00
C LYS A 29 -6.54 -11.54 -2.94
N VAL A 30 -5.82 -10.43 -2.89
CA VAL A 30 -4.37 -10.41 -2.72
C VAL A 30 -4.05 -9.51 -1.54
N ARG A 31 -3.17 -9.96 -0.65
CA ARG A 31 -2.63 -9.14 0.43
C ARG A 31 -1.30 -8.56 0.00
N VAL A 32 -1.13 -7.27 0.21
CA VAL A 32 0.10 -6.56 -0.09
C VAL A 32 0.62 -5.90 1.16
N ARG A 33 1.86 -6.21 1.52
CA ARG A 33 2.58 -5.55 2.60
C ARG A 33 3.73 -4.76 2.01
N SER A 34 3.90 -3.51 2.43
CA SER A 34 5.01 -2.68 1.99
C SER A 34 5.46 -1.72 3.08
N GLU A 35 6.67 -1.20 2.95
CA GLU A 35 7.24 -0.21 3.84
C GLU A 35 7.41 1.12 3.11
N GLY A 36 7.16 2.23 3.78
CA GLY A 36 7.40 3.55 3.18
C GLY A 36 7.54 4.65 4.23
N LEU A 37 7.80 5.86 3.73
CA LEU A 37 7.76 7.08 4.53
C LEU A 37 6.39 7.72 4.39
N ARG A 38 5.93 8.34 5.47
CA ARG A 38 4.71 9.15 5.48
C ARG A 38 5.00 10.48 6.15
N VAL A 39 4.51 11.56 5.56
CA VAL A 39 4.49 12.86 6.23
C VAL A 39 3.22 12.94 7.08
N VAL A 40 3.38 13.22 8.37
CA VAL A 40 2.28 13.45 9.32
C VAL A 40 2.05 14.94 9.54
N ASP A 41 0.97 15.27 10.24
CA ASP A 41 0.65 16.64 10.60
C ASP A 41 1.84 17.29 11.33
N GLY A 42 2.16 18.53 10.95
CA GLY A 42 3.37 19.23 11.39
C GLY A 42 4.60 19.00 10.52
N GLY A 43 4.50 18.21 9.44
CA GLY A 43 5.55 18.08 8.43
C GLY A 43 6.66 17.09 8.77
N ALA A 44 6.55 16.36 9.89
CA ALA A 44 7.48 15.31 10.24
C ALA A 44 7.31 14.08 9.33
N ALA A 45 8.42 13.43 8.99
CA ALA A 45 8.41 12.17 8.23
C ALA A 45 8.62 10.98 9.16
N ILE A 46 7.73 9.99 9.08
CA ILE A 46 7.79 8.76 9.89
C ILE A 46 7.83 7.52 8.99
N SER A 47 8.36 6.43 9.53
CA SER A 47 8.31 5.12 8.88
C SER A 47 6.96 4.46 9.12
N ALA A 48 6.36 3.93 8.05
CA ALA A 48 5.07 3.25 8.09
C ALA A 48 5.14 1.91 7.37
N VAL A 49 4.38 0.94 7.90
CA VAL A 49 4.05 -0.32 7.22
C VAL A 49 2.64 -0.20 6.69
N TYR A 50 2.48 -0.46 5.39
CA TYR A 50 1.19 -0.47 4.70
C TYR A 50 0.74 -1.92 4.51
N GLU A 51 -0.49 -2.19 4.88
CA GLU A 51 -1.15 -3.49 4.65
C GLU A 51 -2.44 -3.26 3.85
N ASP A 52 -2.40 -3.67 2.60
CA ASP A 52 -3.49 -3.52 1.63
C ASP A 52 -4.11 -4.88 1.33
N GLU A 53 -5.44 -4.95 1.34
CA GLU A 53 -6.18 -6.05 0.69
C GLU A 53 -6.64 -5.53 -0.67
N LEU A 54 -6.15 -6.15 -1.74
CA LEU A 54 -6.56 -5.89 -3.10
C LEU A 54 -7.59 -6.92 -3.52
N ARG A 55 -8.61 -6.49 -4.27
CA ARG A 55 -9.58 -7.36 -4.92
C ARG A 55 -9.50 -7.15 -6.43
N ARG A 56 -9.54 -8.26 -7.19
CA ARG A 56 -9.65 -8.19 -8.65
C ARG A 56 -11.04 -7.66 -9.01
N THR A 57 -11.05 -6.65 -9.85
CA THR A 57 -12.22 -6.20 -10.63
C THR A 57 -11.93 -6.46 -12.11
N ASP A 58 -12.96 -6.43 -12.95
CA ASP A 58 -12.90 -6.81 -14.36
C ASP A 58 -11.65 -6.27 -15.08
N ASP A 59 -11.35 -4.98 -14.90
CA ASP A 59 -10.23 -4.35 -15.61
C ASP A 59 -8.99 -4.09 -14.74
N ARG A 60 -9.12 -4.08 -13.41
CA ARG A 60 -7.99 -3.70 -12.53
C ARG A 60 -8.04 -4.29 -11.12
N TRP A 61 -6.96 -4.15 -10.38
CA TRP A 61 -6.97 -4.33 -8.93
C TRP A 61 -7.51 -3.08 -8.25
N ARG A 62 -8.32 -3.26 -7.20
CA ARG A 62 -8.75 -2.17 -6.33
C ARG A 62 -8.44 -2.49 -4.88
N ILE A 63 -8.02 -1.48 -4.13
CA ILE A 63 -7.85 -1.60 -2.68
C ILE A 63 -9.24 -1.76 -2.05
N ALA A 64 -9.48 -2.93 -1.47
CA ALA A 64 -10.68 -3.27 -0.72
C ALA A 64 -10.55 -2.89 0.76
N ARG A 65 -9.34 -3.03 1.33
CA ARG A 65 -9.00 -2.58 2.68
C ARG A 65 -7.62 -1.96 2.69
N HIS A 66 -7.47 -0.87 3.44
CA HIS A 66 -6.21 -0.17 3.62
C HIS A 66 -5.95 -0.03 5.13
N ALA A 67 -4.79 -0.48 5.59
CA ALA A 67 -4.33 -0.31 6.96
C ALA A 67 -2.90 0.24 6.97
N ILE A 68 -2.62 1.15 7.90
CA ILE A 68 -1.32 1.76 8.08
C ILE A 68 -0.91 1.55 9.53
N HIS A 69 0.25 0.95 9.72
CA HIS A 69 0.88 0.78 11.02
C HIS A 69 2.08 1.72 11.09
N VAL A 70 1.97 2.74 11.95
CA VAL A 70 3.05 3.67 12.26
C VAL A 70 3.87 3.09 13.41
N LYS A 71 5.20 3.25 13.34
CA LYS A 71 6.10 2.97 14.46
C LYS A 71 6.37 4.23 15.26
#